data_AF-A0A6J4NAK3-F1
#
_entry.id   AF-A0A6J4NAK3-F1
#
_cell.length_a   1.000
_cell.length_b   1.000
_cell.length_c   1.000
_cell.angle_alpha   90.00
_cell.angle_beta   90.00
_cell.angle_gamma   90.00
#
_symmetry.space_group_name_H-M   'P 1'
#
loop_
_entity.id
_entity.type
_entity.pdbx_description
1 polymer ?
#
loop_
_entity_poly.entity_id
_entity_poly.type
_entity_poly.pdbx_seq_one_letter_code
_entity_poly.pdbx_strand_id
1 'polypeptide(L)'
;MRFLSRAALAGLFVLLAGCGGDGTGSNNPTPGVASLEPNRVQPGAGETTIQVLGSDFVRASVVRFNGSDRPTKYVSKTELAATLSAADVASSGAALIAVVNPAPGGGTSNAMQLAIAAGQNPVPAVSALAPAFITAGSAATTVTVTGTGFVPQSVVYAGSDARPTTYQSATQLRVQLSDTLLATGRMLALS
;
A
#
# COMPACT_ATOMS: atom_id res chain seq x y z
N MET A 1 -52.10 37.92 0.70
CA MET A 1 -53.43 37.40 0.32
C MET A 1 -53.66 37.67 -1.16
N ARG A 2 -53.81 36.58 -1.95
CA ARG A 2 -54.45 36.51 -3.29
C ARG A 2 -53.63 37.15 -4.46
N PHE A 3 -53.50 36.64 -5.69
CA PHE A 3 -54.28 35.69 -6.51
C PHE A 3 -53.40 35.00 -7.59
N LEU A 4 -53.65 33.70 -7.79
CA LEU A 4 -53.74 32.88 -9.02
C LEU A 4 -52.80 33.05 -10.24
N SER A 5 -52.10 31.95 -10.56
CA SER A 5 -52.28 31.05 -11.73
C SER A 5 -52.39 31.64 -13.15
N ARG A 6 -51.44 31.29 -14.05
CA ARG A 6 -51.70 31.03 -15.48
C ARG A 6 -50.75 29.94 -16.03
N ALA A 7 -51.33 28.82 -16.41
CA ALA A 7 -50.74 27.87 -17.33
C ALA A 7 -50.59 28.50 -18.73
N ALA A 8 -49.48 28.20 -19.42
CA ALA A 8 -49.36 28.39 -20.85
C ALA A 8 -48.81 27.09 -21.46
N LEU A 9 -49.70 26.37 -22.12
CA LEU A 9 -49.45 25.25 -23.00
C LEU A 9 -49.45 25.82 -24.44
N ALA A 10 -48.42 25.50 -25.23
CA ALA A 10 -48.40 25.35 -26.69
C ALA A 10 -47.10 25.88 -27.31
N GLY A 11 -46.39 25.00 -28.04
CA GLY A 11 -45.19 25.35 -28.78
C GLY A 11 -44.58 24.14 -29.47
N LEU A 12 -45.39 23.39 -30.21
CA LEU A 12 -44.94 22.40 -31.19
C LEU A 12 -44.13 23.13 -32.27
N PHE A 13 -42.82 22.90 -32.35
CA PHE A 13 -42.03 23.18 -33.54
C PHE A 13 -41.09 22.01 -33.82
N VAL A 14 -41.26 21.47 -35.01
CA VAL A 14 -40.72 20.20 -35.50
C VAL A 14 -39.58 20.49 -36.48
N LEU A 15 -38.49 19.74 -36.30
CA LEU A 15 -37.40 19.38 -37.22
C LEU A 15 -36.45 20.48 -37.76
N LEU A 16 -35.23 20.46 -37.22
CA LEU A 16 -34.07 20.22 -38.07
C LEU A 16 -33.51 18.82 -37.77
N ALA A 17 -33.59 17.96 -38.79
CA ALA A 17 -32.83 16.74 -38.88
C ALA A 17 -31.33 17.08 -38.91
N GLY A 18 -30.63 16.76 -37.83
CA GLY A 18 -29.22 16.39 -37.87
C GLY A 18 -29.11 14.88 -37.82
N CYS A 19 -29.42 14.19 -38.93
CA CYS A 19 -28.92 12.84 -39.15
C CYS A 19 -27.45 12.98 -39.54
N GLY A 20 -26.55 12.51 -38.68
CA GLY A 20 -25.11 12.63 -38.87
C GLY A 20 -24.35 12.02 -37.69
N GLY A 21 -24.68 10.78 -37.36
CA GLY A 21 -23.95 9.99 -36.38
C GLY A 21 -24.02 8.55 -36.83
N ASP A 22 -23.14 8.15 -37.74
CA ASP A 22 -23.05 6.80 -38.29
C ASP A 22 -22.59 5.82 -37.20
N GLY A 23 -23.46 5.51 -36.25
CA GLY A 23 -23.61 4.23 -35.54
C GLY A 23 -22.40 3.50 -34.97
N THR A 24 -21.23 4.13 -34.81
CA THR A 24 -20.00 3.43 -34.37
C THR A 24 -19.25 4.13 -33.25
N GLY A 25 -19.84 5.17 -32.64
CA GLY A 25 -19.38 5.70 -31.36
C GLY A 25 -19.66 4.69 -30.25
N SER A 26 -18.85 3.62 -30.16
CA SER A 26 -18.97 2.62 -29.11
C SER A 26 -18.89 3.32 -27.75
N ASN A 27 -20.00 3.34 -27.02
CA ASN A 27 -20.01 3.78 -25.63
C ASN A 27 -18.88 3.06 -24.88
N ASN A 28 -18.19 3.79 -24.01
CA ASN A 28 -17.20 3.17 -23.15
C ASN A 28 -17.92 2.15 -22.25
N PRO A 29 -17.37 0.93 -22.07
CA PRO A 29 -17.95 -0.03 -21.15
C PRO A 29 -17.80 0.45 -19.70
N THR A 30 -18.64 -0.06 -18.80
CA THR A 30 -18.48 0.18 -17.36
C THR A 30 -17.25 -0.57 -16.86
N PRO A 31 -16.26 0.10 -16.25
CA PRO A 31 -15.05 -0.56 -15.78
C PRO A 31 -15.34 -1.43 -14.55
N GLY A 32 -14.59 -2.52 -14.39
CA GLY A 32 -14.60 -3.36 -13.19
C GLY A 32 -13.21 -3.43 -12.56
N VAL A 33 -13.11 -3.29 -11.24
CA VAL A 33 -11.86 -3.51 -10.49
C VAL A 33 -11.92 -4.87 -9.81
N ALA A 34 -10.95 -5.73 -10.10
CA ALA A 34 -10.87 -7.09 -9.57
C ALA A 34 -9.82 -7.22 -8.45
N SER A 35 -8.65 -6.62 -8.64
CA SER A 35 -7.56 -6.65 -7.64
C SER A 35 -6.64 -5.44 -7.74
N LEU A 36 -5.85 -5.25 -6.68
CA LEU A 36 -4.84 -4.20 -6.56
C LEU A 36 -3.50 -4.85 -6.25
N GLU A 37 -2.45 -4.45 -6.96
CA GLU A 37 -1.08 -4.93 -6.74
C GLU A 37 -0.10 -3.75 -6.59
N PRO A 38 0.43 -3.50 -5.39
CA PRO A 38 0.12 -4.18 -4.13
C PRO A 38 -1.26 -3.81 -3.56
N ASN A 39 -1.87 -4.72 -2.78
CA ASN A 39 -3.10 -4.45 -2.01
C ASN A 39 -2.85 -3.80 -0.64
N ARG A 40 -1.57 -3.60 -0.29
CA ARG A 40 -1.11 -2.92 0.91
C ARG A 40 0.06 -2.01 0.58
N VAL A 41 0.03 -0.79 1.10
CA VAL A 41 1.15 0.15 1.04
C VAL A 41 1.55 0.56 2.46
N GLN A 42 2.85 0.73 2.69
CA GLN A 42 3.36 1.17 3.98
C GLN A 42 3.12 2.68 4.17
N PRO A 43 2.69 3.12 5.36
CA PRO A 43 2.61 4.54 5.69
C PRO A 43 3.97 5.23 5.51
N GLY A 44 3.98 6.37 4.82
CA GLY A 44 5.19 7.15 4.57
C GLY A 44 6.14 6.57 3.52
N ALA A 45 5.71 5.61 2.71
CA ALA A 45 6.53 4.99 1.66
C ALA A 45 6.99 5.98 0.56
N GLY A 46 6.48 7.20 0.55
CA GLY A 46 6.73 8.19 -0.51
C GLY A 46 5.81 7.96 -1.71
N GLU A 47 6.19 8.48 -2.86
CA GLU A 47 5.46 8.22 -4.11
C GLU A 47 5.48 6.73 -4.44
N THR A 48 4.31 6.13 -4.65
CA THR A 48 4.15 4.69 -4.86
C THR A 48 3.24 4.44 -6.04
N THR A 49 3.63 3.54 -6.94
CA THR A 49 2.76 3.08 -8.03
C THR A 49 2.01 1.82 -7.61
N ILE A 50 0.70 1.79 -7.82
CA ILE A 50 -0.14 0.60 -7.69
C ILE A 50 -0.64 0.17 -9.07
N GLN A 51 -0.70 -1.13 -9.30
CA GLN A 51 -1.39 -1.72 -10.44
C GLN A 51 -2.85 -2.02 -10.04
N VAL A 52 -3.77 -1.58 -10.87
CA VAL A 52 -5.19 -1.84 -10.76
C VAL A 52 -5.54 -2.85 -11.84
N LEU A 53 -5.86 -4.07 -11.43
CA LEU A 53 -6.25 -5.15 -12.33
C LEU A 53 -7.77 -5.26 -12.35
N GLY A 54 -8.32 -5.52 -13.53
CA GLY A 54 -9.77 -5.52 -13.72
C GLY A 54 -10.19 -5.82 -15.14
N SER A 55 -11.31 -5.23 -15.55
CA SER A 55 -11.87 -5.39 -16.89
C SER A 55 -12.35 -4.06 -17.45
N ASP A 56 -12.46 -4.03 -18.78
CA ASP A 56 -13.14 -2.97 -19.52
C ASP A 56 -12.53 -1.57 -19.35
N PHE A 57 -11.23 -1.50 -19.06
CA PHE A 57 -10.50 -0.23 -19.05
C PHE A 57 -10.29 0.31 -20.46
N VAL A 58 -10.32 1.62 -20.59
CA VAL A 58 -10.08 2.38 -21.82
C VAL A 58 -8.87 3.29 -21.64
N ARG A 59 -8.29 3.78 -22.74
CA ARG A 59 -7.08 4.63 -22.67
C ARG A 59 -7.26 5.90 -21.84
N ALA A 60 -8.50 6.38 -21.73
CA ALA A 60 -8.86 7.57 -20.95
C ALA A 60 -9.37 7.23 -19.54
N SER A 61 -9.23 5.98 -19.07
CA SER A 61 -9.61 5.59 -17.71
C SER A 61 -8.77 6.31 -16.66
N VAL A 62 -9.42 6.74 -15.59
CA VAL A 62 -8.77 7.44 -14.46
C VAL A 62 -9.03 6.67 -13.17
N VAL A 63 -7.96 6.37 -12.44
CA VAL A 63 -8.03 5.78 -11.10
C VAL A 63 -8.30 6.89 -10.09
N ARG A 64 -9.26 6.63 -9.19
CA ARG A 64 -9.66 7.49 -8.08
C ARG A 64 -9.22 6.88 -6.76
N PHE A 65 -8.59 7.70 -5.94
CA PHE A 65 -8.21 7.41 -4.56
C PHE A 65 -9.10 8.22 -3.62
N ASN A 66 -9.93 7.56 -2.81
CA ASN A 66 -10.92 8.21 -1.94
C ASN A 66 -11.78 9.24 -2.68
N GLY A 67 -12.15 8.94 -3.93
CA GLY A 67 -12.94 9.82 -4.80
C GLY A 67 -12.15 10.92 -5.53
N SER A 68 -10.85 11.08 -5.25
CA SER A 68 -9.97 12.04 -5.95
C SER A 68 -9.17 11.37 -7.06
N ASP A 69 -9.10 12.01 -8.23
CA ASP A 69 -8.38 11.47 -9.38
C ASP A 69 -6.86 11.40 -9.14
N ARG A 70 -6.21 10.33 -9.63
CA ARG A 70 -4.76 10.14 -9.56
C ARG A 70 -4.16 9.97 -10.95
N PRO A 71 -2.89 10.39 -11.16
CA PRO A 71 -2.19 10.12 -12.40
C PRO A 71 -2.25 8.63 -12.74
N THR A 72 -2.87 8.33 -13.87
CA THR A 72 -3.16 6.96 -14.31
C THR A 72 -2.52 6.73 -15.66
N LYS A 73 -1.73 5.67 -15.75
CA LYS A 73 -1.14 5.18 -16.99
C LYS A 73 -1.91 3.94 -17.43
N TYR A 74 -2.53 4.03 -18.60
CA TYR A 74 -3.16 2.89 -19.23
C TYR A 74 -2.11 1.89 -19.70
N VAL A 75 -2.19 0.65 -19.21
CA VAL A 75 -1.33 -0.47 -19.65
C VAL A 75 -2.11 -1.33 -20.64
N SER A 76 -3.29 -1.81 -20.24
CA SER A 76 -4.16 -2.64 -21.06
C SER A 76 -5.63 -2.48 -20.65
N LYS A 77 -6.54 -3.17 -21.36
CA LYS A 77 -7.97 -3.18 -21.02
C LYS A 77 -8.26 -3.80 -19.64
N THR A 78 -7.28 -4.48 -19.06
CA THR A 78 -7.41 -5.18 -17.77
C THR A 78 -6.40 -4.69 -16.74
N GLU A 79 -5.58 -3.69 -17.08
CA GLU A 79 -4.52 -3.21 -16.20
C GLU A 79 -4.29 -1.69 -16.35
N LEU A 80 -4.30 -0.98 -15.23
CA LEU A 80 -3.92 0.42 -15.12
C LEU A 80 -2.83 0.56 -14.07
N ALA A 81 -1.85 1.44 -14.28
CA ALA A 81 -0.89 1.82 -13.27
C ALA A 81 -1.25 3.21 -12.73
N ALA A 82 -1.55 3.32 -11.44
CA ALA A 82 -1.86 4.59 -10.78
C ALA A 82 -0.72 5.00 -9.85
N THR A 83 -0.35 6.27 -9.91
CA THR A 83 0.66 6.84 -9.01
C THR A 83 -0.02 7.50 -7.81
N LEU A 84 0.27 6.98 -6.62
CA LEU A 84 -0.13 7.56 -5.34
C LEU A 84 0.98 8.49 -4.86
N SER A 85 0.61 9.69 -4.43
CA SER A 85 1.56 10.67 -3.89
C SER A 85 2.00 10.29 -2.48
N ALA A 86 3.12 10.87 -2.02
CA ALA A 86 3.58 10.69 -0.64
C ALA A 86 2.53 11.13 0.40
N ALA A 87 1.70 12.12 0.08
CA ALA A 87 0.63 12.60 0.94
C ALA A 87 -0.53 11.59 1.07
N ASP A 88 -0.81 10.85 0.00
CA ASP A 88 -1.88 9.83 -0.02
C ASP A 88 -1.58 8.67 0.92
N VAL A 89 -0.30 8.31 1.02
CA VAL A 89 0.17 7.19 1.83
C VAL A 89 0.83 7.64 3.13
N ALA A 90 0.72 8.93 3.51
CA ALA A 90 1.36 9.44 4.71
C ALA A 90 0.73 8.86 6.00
N SER A 91 -0.59 8.69 6.01
CA SER A 91 -1.35 8.26 7.19
C SER A 91 -1.82 6.82 7.06
N SER A 92 -1.71 6.05 8.14
CA SER A 92 -2.29 4.71 8.17
C SER A 92 -3.82 4.75 8.06
N GLY A 93 -4.40 3.85 7.28
CA GLY A 93 -5.83 3.74 7.10
C GLY A 93 -6.22 2.80 5.97
N ALA A 94 -7.48 2.91 5.56
CA ALA A 94 -8.01 2.24 4.38
C ALA A 94 -8.40 3.30 3.35
N ALA A 95 -8.00 3.11 2.10
CA ALA A 95 -8.39 3.96 0.99
C ALA A 95 -9.24 3.18 -0.01
N LEU A 96 -10.26 3.83 -0.56
CA LEU A 96 -11.10 3.25 -1.61
C LEU A 96 -10.53 3.62 -2.98
N ILE A 97 -10.21 2.59 -3.77
CA ILE A 97 -9.75 2.71 -5.14
C ILE A 97 -10.91 2.38 -6.08
N ALA A 98 -11.22 3.30 -7.00
CA ALA A 98 -12.19 3.08 -8.07
C ALA A 98 -11.58 3.52 -9.41
N VAL A 99 -12.15 3.07 -10.52
CA VAL A 99 -11.77 3.48 -11.88
C VAL A 99 -12.96 4.15 -12.54
N VAL A 100 -12.70 5.23 -13.27
CA VAL A 100 -13.72 5.92 -14.06
C VAL A 100 -13.36 5.84 -15.53
N ASN A 101 -14.29 5.34 -16.33
CA ASN A 101 -14.26 5.49 -17.78
C ASN A 101 -15.09 6.72 -18.16
N PRO A 102 -14.55 7.70 -18.90
CA PRO A 102 -15.26 8.94 -19.24
C PRO A 102 -16.39 8.69 -20.25
N ALA A 103 -17.23 9.71 -20.47
CA ALA A 103 -18.26 9.72 -21.52
C ALA A 103 -17.64 9.73 -22.93
N PRO A 104 -18.36 9.28 -23.99
CA PRO A 104 -19.74 8.76 -23.99
C PRO A 104 -19.86 7.35 -23.39
N GLY A 105 -20.93 7.11 -22.63
CA GLY A 105 -21.10 5.88 -21.84
C GLY A 105 -20.25 5.89 -20.57
N GLY A 106 -19.53 4.78 -20.33
CA GLY A 106 -18.62 4.63 -19.21
C GLY A 106 -19.32 4.59 -17.86
N GLY A 107 -18.60 5.04 -16.83
CA GLY A 107 -19.09 5.02 -15.46
C GLY A 107 -17.95 4.85 -14.45
N THR A 108 -18.33 4.83 -13.18
CA THR A 108 -17.42 4.49 -12.07
C THR A 108 -17.53 3.00 -11.78
N SER A 109 -16.40 2.33 -11.57
CA SER A 109 -16.35 0.91 -11.18
C SER A 109 -16.86 0.70 -9.75
N ASN A 110 -16.89 -0.57 -9.32
CA ASN A 110 -16.85 -0.90 -7.89
C ASN A 110 -15.60 -0.31 -7.22
N ALA A 111 -15.69 -0.06 -5.92
CA ALA A 111 -14.55 0.37 -5.12
C ALA A 111 -13.86 -0.83 -4.48
N MET A 112 -12.53 -0.83 -4.48
CA MET A 112 -11.70 -1.82 -3.79
C MET A 112 -10.86 -1.14 -2.73
N GLN A 113 -10.71 -1.80 -1.58
CA GLN A 113 -9.97 -1.24 -0.46
C GLN A 113 -8.47 -1.49 -0.61
N LEU A 114 -7.69 -0.41 -0.59
CA LEU A 114 -6.24 -0.43 -0.41
C LEU A 114 -5.92 -0.22 1.07
N ALA A 115 -5.16 -1.14 1.66
CA ALA A 115 -4.71 -1.00 3.04
C ALA A 115 -3.44 -0.15 3.11
N ILE A 116 -3.49 0.99 3.78
CA ILE A 116 -2.31 1.81 4.10
C ILE A 116 -1.92 1.46 5.52
N ALA A 117 -1.11 0.42 5.68
CA ALA A 117 -0.76 -0.11 6.98
C ALA A 117 0.65 -0.63 6.94
N ALA A 118 1.39 -0.41 8.04
CA ALA A 118 2.69 -1.02 8.20
C ALA A 118 2.55 -2.54 8.03
N GLY A 119 3.58 -3.19 7.47
CA GLY A 119 3.68 -4.64 7.54
C GLY A 119 3.50 -5.10 8.99
N GLN A 120 2.90 -6.28 9.20
CA GLN A 120 2.90 -6.88 10.52
C GLN A 120 4.36 -7.08 10.91
N ASN A 121 4.86 -6.33 11.90
CA ASN A 121 6.17 -6.59 12.46
C ASN A 121 6.00 -7.80 13.38
N PRO A 122 6.51 -8.99 13.00
CA PRO A 122 6.35 -10.17 13.84
C PRO A 122 7.01 -9.92 15.20
N VAL A 123 6.39 -10.43 16.27
CA VAL A 123 7.00 -10.34 17.61
C VAL A 123 8.26 -11.20 17.59
N PRO A 124 9.46 -10.61 17.80
CA PRO A 124 10.69 -11.38 17.81
C PRO A 124 10.72 -12.28 19.05
N ALA A 125 11.09 -13.54 18.87
CA ALA A 125 11.26 -14.50 19.96
C ALA A 125 12.62 -15.18 19.85
N VAL A 126 13.40 -15.16 20.92
CA VAL A 126 14.70 -15.83 21.01
C VAL A 126 14.49 -17.26 21.49
N SER A 127 15.10 -18.22 20.78
CA SER A 127 15.04 -19.65 21.10
C SER A 127 16.40 -20.18 21.57
N ALA A 128 17.49 -19.75 20.94
CA ALA A 128 18.83 -20.22 21.29
C ALA A 128 19.90 -19.15 21.05
N LEU A 129 21.00 -19.27 21.78
CA LEU A 129 22.19 -18.44 21.69
C LEU A 129 23.41 -19.33 21.46
N ALA A 130 24.25 -18.97 20.49
CA ALA A 130 25.48 -19.71 20.18
C ALA A 130 26.66 -18.74 19.95
N PRO A 131 27.72 -18.78 20.80
CA PRO A 131 27.86 -19.62 21.99
C PRO A 131 26.92 -19.21 23.13
N ALA A 132 26.45 -20.18 23.93
CA ALA A 132 25.60 -19.92 25.10
C ALA A 132 26.40 -19.43 26.33
N PHE A 133 27.70 -19.71 26.35
CA PHE A 133 28.62 -19.31 27.41
C PHE A 133 29.86 -18.67 26.78
N ILE A 134 30.31 -17.57 27.38
CA ILE A 134 31.54 -16.90 27.00
C ILE A 134 32.35 -16.69 28.28
N THR A 135 33.64 -17.00 28.23
CA THR A 135 34.54 -16.81 29.37
C THR A 135 34.71 -15.33 29.65
N ALA A 136 34.58 -14.93 30.92
CA ALA A 136 34.83 -13.54 31.32
C ALA A 136 36.28 -13.13 31.02
N GLY A 137 36.48 -11.90 30.55
CA GLY A 137 37.78 -11.39 30.09
C GLY A 137 38.14 -11.78 28.65
N SER A 138 37.23 -12.44 27.91
CA SER A 138 37.45 -12.70 26.47
C SER A 138 37.41 -11.41 25.65
N ALA A 139 38.11 -11.44 24.51
CA ALA A 139 37.98 -10.40 23.50
C ALA A 139 36.54 -10.33 22.93
N ALA A 140 36.26 -9.26 22.18
CA ALA A 140 34.97 -9.07 21.52
C ALA A 140 34.55 -10.32 20.74
N THR A 141 33.35 -10.81 21.00
CA THR A 141 32.86 -12.10 20.50
C THR A 141 31.53 -11.92 19.79
N THR A 142 31.35 -12.60 18.65
CA THR A 142 30.06 -12.62 17.95
C THR A 142 29.20 -13.75 18.49
N VAL A 143 28.00 -13.42 18.96
CA VAL A 143 26.97 -14.38 19.35
C VAL A 143 25.92 -14.46 18.24
N THR A 144 25.55 -15.68 17.89
CA THR A 144 24.45 -15.98 16.99
C THR A 144 23.18 -16.14 17.83
N VAL A 145 22.17 -15.34 17.52
CA VAL A 145 20.84 -15.40 18.13
C VAL A 145 19.92 -16.10 17.16
N THR A 146 19.39 -17.25 17.57
CA THR A 146 18.44 -18.05 16.80
C THR A 146 17.04 -17.86 17.38
N GLY A 147 16.05 -17.65 16.51
CA GLY A 147 14.71 -17.30 16.93
C GLY A 147 13.70 -17.27 15.79
N THR A 148 12.62 -16.52 15.98
CA THR A 148 11.60 -16.25 14.97
C THR A 148 11.23 -14.77 14.99
N GLY A 149 10.65 -14.29 13.89
CA GLY A 149 10.13 -12.93 13.81
C GLY A 149 11.21 -11.85 13.75
N PHE A 150 12.42 -12.19 13.33
CA PHE A 150 13.45 -11.18 13.10
C PHE A 150 13.21 -10.47 11.76
N VAL A 151 13.47 -9.17 11.75
CA VAL A 151 13.38 -8.29 10.58
C VAL A 151 14.69 -7.53 10.43
N PRO A 152 14.99 -6.93 9.27
CA PRO A 152 16.24 -6.18 9.08
C PRO A 152 16.47 -5.04 10.08
N GLN A 153 15.40 -4.52 10.69
CA GLN A 153 15.42 -3.49 11.73
C GLN A 153 15.49 -4.06 13.17
N SER A 154 15.61 -5.37 13.36
CA SER A 154 15.73 -5.98 14.69
C SER A 154 17.06 -5.62 15.34
N VAL A 155 17.01 -5.26 16.62
CA VAL A 155 18.17 -4.91 17.44
C VAL A 155 18.19 -5.83 18.65
N VAL A 156 19.35 -6.42 18.95
CA VAL A 156 19.59 -7.22 20.15
C VAL A 156 20.08 -6.30 21.26
N TYR A 157 19.44 -6.40 22.42
CA TYR A 157 19.85 -5.73 23.65
C TYR A 157 20.62 -6.70 24.53
N ALA A 158 21.65 -6.20 25.21
CA ALA A 158 22.30 -6.91 26.32
C ALA A 158 21.98 -6.17 27.62
N GLY A 159 20.97 -6.63 28.35
CA GLY A 159 20.35 -5.84 29.41
C GLY A 159 19.60 -4.64 28.84
N SER A 160 19.97 -3.42 29.24
CA SER A 160 19.40 -2.16 28.72
C SER A 160 20.10 -1.64 27.47
N ASP A 161 21.25 -2.20 27.10
CA ASP A 161 22.13 -1.58 26.12
C ASP A 161 21.99 -2.23 24.75
N ALA A 162 21.57 -1.44 23.76
CA ALA A 162 21.54 -1.87 22.37
C ALA A 162 22.95 -2.28 21.90
N ARG A 163 23.05 -3.44 21.23
CA ARG A 163 24.31 -3.96 20.68
C ARG A 163 24.29 -3.92 19.15
N PRO A 164 25.45 -3.74 18.50
CA PRO A 164 25.56 -3.86 17.04
C PRO A 164 25.02 -5.22 16.59
N THR A 165 23.94 -5.18 15.82
CA THR A 165 23.19 -6.36 15.36
C THR A 165 23.22 -6.42 13.85
N THR A 166 23.63 -7.57 13.32
CA THR A 166 23.62 -7.88 11.90
C THR A 166 22.51 -8.89 11.63
N TYR A 167 21.52 -8.48 10.84
CA TYR A 167 20.47 -9.37 10.36
C TYR A 167 21.03 -10.38 9.36
N GLN A 168 20.82 -11.69 9.61
CA GLN A 168 21.15 -12.75 8.65
C GLN A 168 19.90 -13.31 7.97
N SER A 169 18.86 -13.61 8.74
CA SER A 169 17.59 -14.14 8.24
C SER A 169 16.47 -13.87 9.24
N ALA A 170 15.22 -14.19 8.87
CA ALA A 170 14.06 -14.06 9.74
C ALA A 170 14.13 -14.94 11.02
N THR A 171 15.11 -15.84 11.09
CA THR A 171 15.35 -16.75 12.21
C THR A 171 16.75 -16.61 12.82
N GLN A 172 17.61 -15.75 12.28
CA GLN A 172 18.99 -15.62 12.73
C GLN A 172 19.49 -14.17 12.72
N LEU A 173 20.01 -13.73 13.87
CA LEU A 173 20.75 -12.49 14.04
C LEU A 173 22.17 -12.78 14.53
N ARG A 174 23.10 -11.89 14.22
CA ARG A 174 24.43 -11.88 14.81
C ARG A 174 24.62 -10.61 15.62
N VAL A 175 25.01 -10.76 16.87
CA VAL A 175 25.28 -9.63 17.77
C VAL A 175 26.75 -9.65 18.16
N GLN A 176 27.40 -8.49 18.12
CA GLN A 176 28.75 -8.34 18.64
C GLN A 176 28.71 -7.89 20.11
N LEU A 177 29.30 -8.70 20.98
CA LEU A 177 29.51 -8.38 22.38
C LEU A 177 30.92 -7.80 22.55
N SER A 178 31.02 -6.58 23.09
CA SER A 178 32.31 -5.92 23.34
C SER A 178 33.06 -6.58 24.50
N ASP A 179 34.38 -6.47 24.49
CA ASP A 179 35.28 -6.91 25.56
C ASP A 179 34.91 -6.31 26.94
N THR A 180 34.52 -5.03 26.97
CA THR A 180 34.01 -4.33 28.16
C THR A 180 32.77 -4.99 28.76
N LEU A 181 31.90 -5.56 27.92
CA LEU A 181 30.71 -6.27 28.37
C LEU A 181 31.04 -7.66 28.92
N LEU A 182 32.11 -8.27 28.39
CA LEU A 182 32.62 -9.58 28.76
C LEU A 182 33.66 -9.51 29.90
N ALA A 183 34.08 -8.31 30.33
CA ALA A 183 35.13 -8.12 31.33
C ALA A 183 34.80 -8.69 32.71
N THR A 184 33.50 -8.77 33.05
CA THR A 184 33.05 -9.30 34.35
C THR A 184 32.12 -10.50 34.12
N GLY A 185 32.34 -11.58 34.88
CA GLY A 185 31.46 -12.74 34.87
C GLY A 185 30.09 -12.37 35.42
N ARG A 186 29.09 -12.28 34.54
CA ARG A 186 27.70 -12.00 34.89
C ARG A 186 26.76 -12.68 33.92
N MET A 187 25.50 -12.85 34.31
CA MET A 187 24.45 -13.24 33.38
C MET A 187 24.16 -12.06 32.45
N LEU A 188 24.29 -12.28 31.13
CA LEU A 188 23.89 -11.32 30.10
C LEU A 188 22.57 -11.81 29.50
N ALA A 189 21.48 -11.14 29.86
CA ALA A 189 20.19 -11.39 29.20
C ALA A 189 20.22 -10.72 27.82
N LEU A 190 20.00 -11.50 26.77
CA LEU A 190 19.82 -11.00 25.40
C LEU A 190 18.33 -11.02 25.04
N SER A 191 17.84 -9.90 24.52
CA SER A 191 16.44 -9.72 24.08
C SER A 191 16.35 -8.91 22.81
#